data_AF-A0A948I0I5-F1
#
_entry.id   AF-A0A948I0I5-F1
#
_cell.length_a   1.000
_cell.length_b   1.000
_cell.length_c   1.000
_cell.angle_alpha   90.00
_cell.angle_beta   90.00
_cell.angle_gamma   90.00
#
_symmetry.space_group_name_H-M   'P 1'
#
loop_
_entity.id
_entity.type
_entity.pdbx_description
1 polymer ?
#
loop_
_entity_poly.entity_id
_entity_poly.type
_entity_poly.pdbx_seq_one_letter_code
_entity_poly.pdbx_strand_id
1 'polypeptide(L)'
;MIRKKLPFTCEKRSASGDLGIVVTNSPLGTAAGSEMLAAGGNAIDAAVAALLTLTVVEPMMVGIAGGGISHIRLSDSRHVVIDALSTAGAAMHPTMFTPVSDLPEQYSDTLDRRNLVGPSAVAVPGNLRGWCLMQEKYGKLPFADVIEPAIQAARRGFTVSHYLNGAIKEHQTDLAADAEIARLMLPGGTPAEPGRRMVMG
;
A
#
# COMPACT_ATOMS: atom_id res chain seq x y z
N MET A 1 17.28 -14.34 -8.61
CA MET A 1 17.79 -14.65 -7.25
C MET A 1 17.61 -16.14 -6.97
N ILE A 2 18.68 -16.89 -6.80
CA ILE A 2 18.62 -18.28 -6.34
C ILE A 2 18.26 -18.23 -4.85
N ARG A 3 17.03 -18.60 -4.47
CA ARG A 3 16.66 -18.73 -3.05
C ARG A 3 17.60 -19.77 -2.43
N LYS A 4 18.47 -19.35 -1.51
CA LYS A 4 19.24 -20.29 -0.67
C LYS A 4 18.24 -21.28 -0.08
N LYS A 5 18.46 -22.57 -0.34
CA LYS A 5 17.60 -23.63 0.19
C LYS A 5 17.65 -23.54 1.71
N LEU A 6 16.51 -23.27 2.34
CA LEU A 6 16.43 -23.19 3.79
C LEU A 6 16.76 -24.58 4.37
N PRO A 7 17.42 -24.67 5.54
CA PRO A 7 17.79 -25.94 6.14
C PRO A 7 16.59 -26.70 6.74
N PHE A 8 15.38 -26.17 6.57
CA PHE A 8 14.12 -26.74 7.04
C PHE A 8 13.02 -26.56 5.99
N THR A 9 12.04 -27.45 6.03
CA THR A 9 10.81 -27.33 5.24
C THR A 9 9.93 -26.26 5.86
N CYS A 10 9.47 -25.30 5.04
CA CYS A 10 8.49 -24.32 5.47
C CYS A 10 7.09 -24.85 5.17
N GLU A 11 6.25 -24.94 6.21
CA GLU A 11 4.83 -25.28 6.07
C GLU A 11 3.97 -24.11 6.55
N LYS A 12 2.83 -23.88 5.89
CA LYS A 12 1.79 -22.97 6.37
C LYS A 12 0.56 -23.78 6.73
N ARG A 13 0.00 -23.52 7.90
CA ARG A 13 -1.28 -24.08 8.34
C ARG A 13 -2.35 -23.00 8.27
N SER A 14 -3.59 -23.39 8.09
CA SER A 14 -4.71 -22.47 8.15
C SER A 14 -4.74 -21.76 9.51
N ALA A 15 -4.91 -20.44 9.49
CA ALA A 15 -5.22 -19.67 10.69
C ALA A 15 -6.73 -19.70 10.93
N SER A 16 -7.14 -19.70 12.19
CA SER A 16 -8.54 -19.66 12.62
C SER A 16 -8.73 -18.59 13.70
N GLY A 17 -9.92 -17.98 13.75
CA GLY A 17 -10.29 -17.01 14.77
C GLY A 17 -11.81 -16.98 14.93
N ASP A 18 -12.29 -16.99 16.17
CA ASP A 18 -13.71 -17.17 16.49
C ASP A 18 -14.53 -15.89 16.25
N LEU A 19 -13.89 -14.72 16.36
CA LEU A 19 -14.56 -13.41 16.27
C LEU A 19 -14.27 -12.68 14.96
N GLY A 20 -13.16 -12.99 14.31
CA GLY A 20 -12.76 -12.38 13.05
C GLY A 20 -11.31 -12.70 12.70
N ILE A 21 -10.97 -12.50 11.43
CA ILE A 21 -9.63 -12.76 10.88
C ILE A 21 -9.27 -11.57 9.98
N VAL A 22 -8.04 -11.08 10.11
CA VAL A 22 -7.44 -10.10 9.21
C VAL A 22 -6.23 -10.74 8.53
N VAL A 23 -6.12 -10.58 7.22
CA VAL A 23 -4.99 -11.10 6.44
C VAL A 23 -4.49 -10.00 5.52
N THR A 24 -3.21 -9.67 5.65
CA THR A 24 -2.52 -8.69 4.79
C THR A 24 -1.10 -9.16 4.48
N ASN A 25 -0.39 -8.44 3.61
CA ASN A 25 0.98 -8.78 3.24
C ASN A 25 2.02 -8.40 4.33
N SER A 26 1.65 -7.56 5.30
CA SER A 26 2.51 -7.15 6.42
C SER A 26 1.90 -7.54 7.77
N PRO A 27 2.68 -8.14 8.70
CA PRO A 27 2.20 -8.41 10.06
C PRO A 27 1.67 -7.16 10.78
N LEU A 28 2.22 -5.98 10.48
CA LEU A 28 1.79 -4.71 11.09
C LEU A 28 0.42 -4.25 10.55
N GLY A 29 0.15 -4.46 9.26
CA GLY A 29 -1.19 -4.20 8.69
C GLY A 29 -2.23 -5.14 9.27
N THR A 30 -1.88 -6.42 9.41
CA THR A 30 -2.74 -7.43 10.05
C THR A 30 -2.99 -7.11 11.52
N ALA A 31 -1.97 -6.66 12.26
CA ALA A 31 -2.10 -6.23 13.65
C ALA A 31 -3.04 -5.03 13.78
N ALA A 32 -2.87 -3.98 12.97
CA ALA A 32 -3.73 -2.80 13.01
C ALA A 32 -5.22 -3.13 12.78
N GLY A 33 -5.52 -4.00 11.80
CA GLY A 33 -6.90 -4.44 11.59
C GLY A 33 -7.41 -5.31 12.75
N SER A 34 -6.55 -6.16 13.32
CA SER A 34 -6.93 -7.03 14.45
C SER A 34 -7.19 -6.22 15.72
N GLU A 35 -6.46 -5.12 15.95
CA GLU A 35 -6.71 -4.16 17.03
C GLU A 35 -8.12 -3.55 16.91
N MET A 36 -8.57 -3.20 15.70
CA MET A 36 -9.92 -2.68 15.49
C MET A 36 -11.02 -3.72 15.76
N LEU A 37 -10.79 -4.98 15.37
CA LEU A 37 -11.70 -6.08 15.74
C LEU A 37 -11.76 -6.26 17.27
N ALA A 38 -10.60 -6.24 17.93
CA ALA A 38 -10.51 -6.37 19.38
C ALA A 38 -11.16 -5.19 20.13
N ALA A 39 -11.14 -3.99 19.54
CA ALA A 39 -11.82 -2.79 20.03
C ALA A 39 -13.35 -2.82 19.80
N GLY A 40 -13.90 -3.91 19.24
CA GLY A 40 -15.32 -4.06 18.98
C GLY A 40 -15.81 -3.42 17.68
N GLY A 41 -14.89 -3.06 16.79
CA GLY A 41 -15.15 -2.66 15.42
C GLY A 41 -15.59 -3.84 14.54
N ASN A 42 -15.87 -3.56 13.28
CA ASN A 42 -16.27 -4.54 12.30
C ASN A 42 -15.18 -4.77 11.23
N ALA A 43 -15.49 -5.60 10.23
CA ALA A 43 -14.56 -5.91 9.15
C ALA A 43 -14.13 -4.67 8.33
N ILE A 44 -14.93 -3.61 8.29
CA ILE A 44 -14.62 -2.36 7.60
C ILE A 44 -13.62 -1.54 8.39
N ASP A 45 -13.84 -1.37 9.70
CA ASP A 45 -12.88 -0.70 10.58
C ASP A 45 -11.51 -1.39 10.50
N ALA A 46 -11.52 -2.73 10.55
CA ALA A 46 -10.31 -3.54 10.44
C ALA A 46 -9.60 -3.38 9.09
N ALA A 47 -10.35 -3.40 7.98
CA ALA A 47 -9.79 -3.23 6.64
C ALA A 47 -9.19 -1.83 6.45
N VAL A 48 -9.89 -0.78 6.89
CA VAL A 48 -9.42 0.61 6.75
C VAL A 48 -8.17 0.86 7.60
N ALA A 49 -8.14 0.39 8.86
CA ALA A 49 -6.94 0.48 9.71
C ALA A 49 -5.74 -0.26 9.09
N ALA A 50 -5.97 -1.45 8.54
CA ALA A 50 -4.95 -2.22 7.85
C ALA A 50 -4.39 -1.46 6.63
N LEU A 51 -5.25 -0.94 5.74
CA LEU A 51 -4.85 -0.23 4.52
C LEU A 51 -4.08 1.07 4.80
N LEU A 52 -4.53 1.84 5.81
CA LEU A 52 -3.83 3.03 6.26
C LEU A 52 -2.45 2.68 6.84
N THR A 53 -2.37 1.62 7.65
CA THR A 53 -1.09 1.16 8.21
C THR A 53 -0.15 0.65 7.12
N LEU A 54 -0.66 -0.10 6.13
CA LEU A 54 0.12 -0.58 4.97
C LEU A 54 0.67 0.56 4.12
N THR A 55 -0.02 1.71 4.03
CA THR A 55 0.52 2.91 3.37
C THR A 55 1.86 3.34 3.99
N VAL A 56 2.06 3.08 5.28
CA VAL A 56 3.29 3.43 5.99
C VAL A 56 4.32 2.30 5.89
N VAL A 57 3.92 1.06 6.20
CA VAL A 57 4.87 -0.05 6.38
C VAL A 57 5.18 -0.82 5.09
N GLU A 58 4.37 -0.61 4.05
CA GLU A 58 4.45 -1.26 2.74
C GLU A 58 4.22 -0.25 1.58
N PRO A 59 4.96 0.88 1.56
CA PRO A 59 4.66 2.01 0.67
C PRO A 59 4.89 1.73 -0.83
N MET A 60 5.55 0.63 -1.17
CA MET A 60 5.77 0.23 -2.56
C MET A 60 4.54 -0.43 -3.20
N MET A 61 3.58 -0.89 -2.40
CA MET A 61 2.38 -1.60 -2.88
C MET A 61 1.08 -0.87 -2.53
N VAL A 62 1.05 -0.19 -1.39
CA VAL A 62 -0.18 0.42 -0.85
C VAL A 62 0.04 1.89 -0.59
N GLY A 63 -0.90 2.74 -1.01
CA GLY A 63 -0.82 4.17 -0.74
C GLY A 63 -2.14 4.90 -0.88
N ILE A 64 -2.29 5.96 -0.08
CA ILE A 64 -3.41 6.90 -0.14
C ILE A 64 -3.55 7.61 -1.50
N ALA A 65 -2.43 7.73 -2.23
CA ALA A 65 -2.34 8.36 -3.54
C ALA A 65 -2.48 7.36 -4.71
N GLY A 66 -2.92 6.13 -4.45
CA GLY A 66 -3.21 5.12 -5.48
C GLY A 66 -4.69 5.00 -5.82
N GLY A 67 -5.05 3.84 -6.36
CA GLY A 67 -6.44 3.43 -6.59
C GLY A 67 -6.65 1.94 -6.30
N GLY A 68 -7.90 1.52 -6.15
CA GLY A 68 -8.25 0.16 -5.75
C GLY A 68 -9.74 -0.11 -5.76
N ILE A 69 -10.10 -1.38 -5.59
CA ILE A 69 -11.49 -1.85 -5.55
C ILE A 69 -11.72 -2.59 -4.25
N SER A 70 -12.82 -2.30 -3.57
CA SER A 70 -13.23 -2.99 -2.35
C SER A 70 -14.51 -3.77 -2.57
N HIS A 71 -14.46 -5.07 -2.32
CA HIS A 71 -15.61 -5.97 -2.32
C HIS A 71 -16.08 -6.18 -0.88
N ILE A 72 -17.33 -5.82 -0.59
CA ILE A 72 -17.87 -5.81 0.76
C ILE A 72 -19.11 -6.68 0.79
N ARG A 73 -19.06 -7.79 1.54
CA ARG A 73 -20.22 -8.60 1.88
C ARG A 73 -20.75 -8.14 3.24
N LEU A 74 -21.91 -7.49 3.23
CA LEU A 74 -22.57 -7.02 4.45
C LEU A 74 -23.29 -8.17 5.16
N SER A 75 -23.58 -7.99 6.45
CA SER A 75 -24.30 -8.98 7.28
C SER A 75 -25.72 -9.26 6.79
N ASP A 76 -26.35 -8.29 6.11
CA ASP A 76 -27.65 -8.45 5.45
C ASP A 76 -27.57 -9.13 4.08
N SER A 77 -26.43 -9.75 3.76
CA SER A 77 -26.17 -10.45 2.50
C SER A 77 -26.07 -9.57 1.26
N ARG A 78 -26.09 -8.24 1.37
CA ARG A 78 -25.75 -7.39 0.22
C ARG A 78 -24.27 -7.49 -0.11
N HIS A 79 -23.97 -7.46 -1.40
CA HIS A 79 -22.61 -7.30 -1.91
C HIS A 79 -22.47 -5.90 -2.50
N VAL A 80 -21.58 -5.12 -1.93
CA VAL A 80 -21.28 -3.75 -2.35
C VAL A 80 -19.87 -3.74 -2.92
N VAL A 81 -19.70 -3.05 -4.05
CA VAL A 81 -18.39 -2.79 -4.63
C VAL A 81 -18.14 -1.30 -4.55
N ILE A 82 -17.01 -0.91 -3.98
CA ILE A 82 -16.52 0.47 -4.02
C ILE A 82 -15.36 0.49 -5.01
N ASP A 83 -15.60 1.14 -6.15
CA ASP A 83 -14.58 1.45 -7.14
C ASP A 83 -13.91 2.77 -6.75
N ALA A 84 -12.65 2.67 -6.36
CA ALA A 84 -11.77 3.77 -6.04
C ALA A 84 -10.52 3.73 -6.92
N LEU A 85 -10.62 3.19 -8.15
CA LEU A 85 -9.55 3.23 -9.13
C LEU A 85 -9.19 4.68 -9.47
N SER A 86 -7.90 4.89 -9.75
CA SER A 86 -7.44 6.19 -10.19
C SER A 86 -8.01 6.52 -11.57
N THR A 87 -8.29 7.80 -11.80
CA THR A 87 -8.82 8.28 -13.09
C THR A 87 -7.81 9.17 -13.80
N ALA A 88 -7.88 9.22 -15.13
CA ALA A 88 -7.03 10.13 -15.89
C ALA A 88 -7.29 11.58 -15.47
N GLY A 89 -6.21 12.36 -15.32
CA GLY A 89 -6.32 13.79 -15.02
C GLY A 89 -7.05 14.54 -16.15
N ALA A 90 -7.73 15.64 -15.82
CA ALA A 90 -8.55 16.38 -16.79
C ALA A 90 -7.77 16.91 -18.01
N ALA A 91 -6.45 17.10 -17.89
CA ALA A 91 -5.57 17.53 -18.98
C ALA A 91 -5.01 16.38 -19.83
N MET A 92 -5.24 15.12 -19.44
CA MET A 92 -4.76 13.95 -20.19
C MET A 92 -5.45 13.85 -21.55
N HIS A 93 -4.68 13.48 -22.57
CA HIS A 93 -5.18 13.22 -23.92
C HIS A 93 -4.42 12.04 -24.56
N PRO A 94 -5.00 11.36 -25.57
CA PRO A 94 -4.44 10.11 -26.13
C PRO A 94 -3.01 10.20 -26.66
N THR A 95 -2.56 11.40 -27.03
CA THR A 95 -1.23 11.65 -27.60
C THR A 95 -0.23 12.26 -26.60
N MET A 96 -0.54 12.27 -25.30
CA MET A 96 0.33 12.88 -24.28
C MET A 96 1.64 12.12 -24.08
N PHE A 97 1.65 10.82 -24.38
CA PHE A 97 2.83 9.97 -24.31
C PHE A 97 3.23 9.48 -25.71
N THR A 98 4.54 9.36 -25.93
CA THR A 98 5.10 8.78 -27.15
C THR A 98 5.52 7.35 -26.87
N PRO A 99 4.85 6.34 -27.43
CA PRO A 99 5.28 4.94 -27.30
C PRO A 99 6.67 4.74 -27.90
N VAL A 100 7.48 3.86 -27.31
CA VAL A 100 8.80 3.51 -27.85
C VAL A 100 8.76 2.34 -28.84
N SER A 101 7.70 1.53 -28.77
CA SER A 101 7.55 0.30 -29.56
C SER A 101 6.09 -0.14 -29.60
N ASP A 102 5.70 -0.76 -30.72
CA ASP A 102 4.39 -1.42 -30.87
C ASP A 102 4.44 -2.90 -30.44
N LEU A 103 5.60 -3.39 -29.99
CA LEU A 103 5.76 -4.78 -29.56
C LEU A 103 5.04 -5.02 -28.21
N PRO A 104 4.34 -6.17 -28.02
CA PRO A 104 3.58 -6.44 -26.80
C PRO A 104 4.38 -6.29 -25.49
N GLU A 105 5.66 -6.66 -25.51
CA GLU A 105 6.57 -6.57 -24.37
C GLU A 105 6.94 -5.13 -23.95
N GLN A 106 6.79 -4.16 -24.85
CA GLN A 106 7.18 -2.75 -24.67
C GLN A 106 6.02 -1.79 -24.94
N TYR A 107 4.81 -2.31 -25.13
CA TYR A 107 3.64 -1.50 -25.51
C TYR A 107 3.31 -0.39 -24.49
N SER A 108 3.66 -0.61 -23.22
CA SER A 108 3.48 0.37 -22.14
C SER A 108 4.69 1.28 -21.94
N ASP A 109 5.79 1.10 -22.67
CA ASP A 109 6.98 1.92 -22.51
C ASP A 109 6.85 3.22 -23.32
N THR A 110 7.18 4.33 -22.68
CA THR A 110 7.10 5.67 -23.29
C THR A 110 8.46 6.33 -23.31
N LEU A 111 8.67 7.23 -24.28
CA LEU A 111 9.87 8.05 -24.36
C LEU A 111 10.11 8.72 -23.00
N ASP A 112 11.36 8.65 -22.52
CA ASP A 112 11.80 9.17 -21.22
C ASP A 112 11.03 8.61 -20.00
N ARG A 113 10.31 7.49 -20.15
CA ARG A 113 9.52 6.84 -19.08
C ARG A 113 8.49 7.80 -18.46
N ARG A 114 7.93 8.74 -19.24
CA ARG A 114 7.02 9.79 -18.75
C ARG A 114 5.73 9.28 -18.11
N ASN A 115 5.33 8.05 -18.42
CA ASN A 115 4.19 7.38 -17.81
C ASN A 115 4.54 6.56 -16.55
N LEU A 116 5.82 6.45 -16.18
CA LEU A 116 6.30 5.70 -15.03
C LEU A 116 6.91 6.60 -13.94
N VAL A 117 7.62 7.66 -14.34
CA VAL A 117 8.38 8.51 -13.40
C VAL A 117 8.01 9.98 -13.57
N GLY A 118 7.88 10.67 -12.43
CA GLY A 118 7.59 12.10 -12.38
C GLY A 118 6.10 12.44 -12.39
N PRO A 119 5.75 13.74 -12.35
CA PRO A 119 4.38 14.19 -12.14
C PRO A 119 3.42 13.80 -13.27
N SER A 120 3.91 13.58 -14.50
CA SER A 120 3.06 13.12 -15.61
C SER A 120 2.57 11.68 -15.46
N ALA A 121 3.22 10.87 -14.62
CA ALA A 121 2.83 9.49 -14.36
C ALA A 121 1.66 9.39 -13.35
N VAL A 122 1.26 10.49 -12.71
CA VAL A 122 0.27 10.49 -11.63
C VAL A 122 -1.15 10.63 -12.18
N ALA A 123 -1.97 9.61 -11.97
CA ALA A 123 -3.42 9.67 -12.15
C ALA A 123 -4.11 10.31 -10.93
N VAL A 124 -5.36 10.75 -11.06
CA VAL A 124 -6.15 11.30 -9.94
C VAL A 124 -6.40 10.17 -8.92
N PRO A 125 -5.88 10.27 -7.68
CA PRO A 125 -5.99 9.19 -6.70
C PRO A 125 -7.42 8.95 -6.21
N GLY A 126 -7.79 7.68 -6.02
CA GLY A 126 -9.09 7.28 -5.51
C GLY A 126 -9.06 6.62 -4.12
N ASN A 127 -7.94 6.00 -3.74
CA ASN A 127 -7.86 5.12 -2.55
C ASN A 127 -8.35 5.77 -1.26
N LEU A 128 -7.78 6.92 -0.87
CA LEU A 128 -8.15 7.58 0.39
C LEU A 128 -9.64 7.92 0.43
N ARG A 129 -10.20 8.42 -0.68
CA ARG A 129 -11.63 8.72 -0.77
C ARG A 129 -12.46 7.44 -0.64
N GLY A 130 -12.05 6.36 -1.28
CA GLY A 130 -12.70 5.05 -1.17
C GLY A 130 -12.71 4.52 0.26
N TRP A 131 -11.57 4.60 0.97
CA TRP A 131 -11.45 4.12 2.35
C TRP A 131 -12.22 4.99 3.34
N CYS A 132 -12.20 6.31 3.17
CA CYS A 132 -13.05 7.20 3.96
C CYS A 132 -14.54 6.93 3.72
N LEU A 133 -14.96 6.68 2.47
CA LEU A 133 -16.34 6.32 2.14
C LEU A 133 -16.75 4.98 2.76
N MET A 134 -15.87 3.98 2.74
CA MET A 134 -16.07 2.70 3.42
C MET A 134 -16.33 2.93 4.91
N GLN A 135 -15.43 3.68 5.57
CA GLN A 135 -15.52 3.97 6.99
C GLN A 135 -16.79 4.75 7.33
N GLU A 136 -17.11 5.80 6.58
CA GLU A 136 -18.27 6.66 6.80
C GLU A 136 -19.59 5.87 6.70
N LYS A 137 -19.71 5.00 5.69
CA LYS A 137 -20.96 4.27 5.44
C LYS A 137 -21.13 3.01 6.27
N TYR A 138 -20.03 2.32 6.55
CA TYR A 138 -20.06 0.95 7.06
C TYR A 138 -19.14 0.71 8.25
N GLY A 139 -18.30 1.67 8.65
CA GLY A 139 -17.50 1.59 9.86
C GLY A 139 -18.36 1.71 11.12
N LYS A 140 -17.81 1.26 12.25
CA LYS A 140 -18.46 1.34 13.57
C LYS A 140 -17.67 2.21 14.54
N LEU A 141 -16.35 2.26 14.40
CA LEU A 141 -15.47 3.01 15.28
C LEU A 141 -15.25 4.44 14.77
N PRO A 142 -14.94 5.40 15.67
CA PRO A 142 -14.47 6.73 15.26
C PRO A 142 -13.25 6.61 14.35
N PHE A 143 -13.23 7.37 13.25
CA PHE A 143 -12.10 7.31 12.30
C PHE A 143 -10.75 7.65 12.95
N ALA A 144 -10.76 8.49 13.98
CA ALA A 144 -9.57 8.83 14.77
C ALA A 144 -8.93 7.57 15.40
N ASP A 145 -9.73 6.62 15.88
CA ASP A 145 -9.24 5.37 16.44
C ASP A 145 -8.73 4.44 15.34
N VAL A 146 -9.40 4.43 14.18
CA VAL A 146 -9.05 3.57 13.03
C VAL A 146 -7.74 3.97 12.36
N ILE A 147 -7.44 5.27 12.28
CA ILE A 147 -6.19 5.76 11.68
C ILE A 147 -4.99 5.73 12.64
N GLU A 148 -5.25 5.62 13.94
CA GLU A 148 -4.21 5.73 14.98
C GLU A 148 -3.05 4.73 14.82
N PRO A 149 -3.27 3.44 14.45
CA PRO A 149 -2.17 2.51 14.24
C PRO A 149 -1.20 2.98 13.13
N ALA A 150 -1.72 3.55 12.05
CA ALA A 150 -0.92 4.09 10.96
C ALA A 150 -0.10 5.30 11.41
N ILE A 151 -0.71 6.21 12.19
CA ILE A 151 -0.04 7.38 12.77
C ILE A 151 1.10 6.95 13.69
N GLN A 152 0.87 5.95 14.54
CA GLN A 152 1.90 5.44 15.45
C GLN A 152 3.03 4.74 14.70
N ALA A 153 2.71 3.95 13.67
CA ALA A 153 3.73 3.33 12.81
C ALA A 153 4.60 4.38 12.10
N ALA A 154 3.99 5.47 11.62
CA ALA A 154 4.69 6.57 10.96
C ALA A 154 5.63 7.31 11.91
N ARG A 155 5.11 7.71 13.09
CA ARG A 155 5.84 8.50 14.10
C ARG A 155 6.93 7.71 14.83
N ARG A 156 6.62 6.48 15.27
CA ARG A 156 7.57 5.65 16.03
C ARG A 156 8.55 4.93 15.12
N GLY A 157 8.16 4.76 13.86
CA GLY A 157 8.84 3.97 12.87
C GLY A 157 8.53 2.48 12.97
N PHE A 158 8.96 1.76 11.94
CA PHE A 158 8.78 0.31 11.80
C PHE A 158 10.07 -0.34 11.32
N THR A 159 10.15 -1.66 11.46
CA THR A 159 11.31 -2.44 11.02
C THR A 159 11.26 -2.68 9.52
N VAL A 160 12.33 -2.30 8.82
CA VAL A 160 12.46 -2.53 7.38
C VAL A 160 12.49 -4.03 7.09
N SER A 161 11.59 -4.48 6.22
CA SER A 161 11.53 -5.87 5.77
C SER A 161 12.51 -6.12 4.62
N HIS A 162 12.85 -7.40 4.40
CA HIS A 162 13.63 -7.78 3.21
C HIS A 162 12.93 -7.40 1.90
N TYR A 163 11.58 -7.44 1.88
CA TYR A 163 10.81 -7.07 0.70
C TYR A 163 10.89 -5.57 0.41
N LEU A 164 10.68 -4.73 1.44
CA LEU A 164 10.82 -3.27 1.30
C LEU A 164 12.23 -2.87 0.87
N ASN A 165 13.27 -3.45 1.49
CA ASN A 165 14.64 -3.20 1.07
C ASN A 165 14.88 -3.58 -0.39
N GLY A 166 14.34 -4.72 -0.85
CA GLY A 166 14.42 -5.14 -2.24
C GLY A 166 13.76 -4.16 -3.21
N ALA A 167 12.53 -3.72 -2.89
CA ALA A 167 11.80 -2.76 -3.70
C ALA A 167 12.51 -1.40 -3.79
N ILE A 168 13.04 -0.89 -2.66
CA ILE A 168 13.83 0.36 -2.67
C ILE A 168 15.10 0.18 -3.51
N LYS A 169 15.81 -0.97 -3.39
CA LYS A 169 17.02 -1.26 -4.18
C LYS A 169 16.72 -1.29 -5.69
N GLU A 170 15.61 -1.92 -6.08
CA GLU A 170 15.19 -2.02 -7.48
C GLU A 170 14.89 -0.63 -8.09
N HIS A 171 14.31 0.28 -7.31
CA HIS A 171 13.92 1.62 -7.76
C HIS A 171 14.86 2.73 -7.29
N GLN A 172 16.06 2.41 -6.79
CA GLN A 172 16.93 3.38 -6.12
C GLN A 172 17.28 4.59 -7.00
N THR A 173 17.50 4.38 -8.30
CA THR A 173 17.81 5.45 -9.25
C THR A 173 16.67 6.47 -9.37
N ASP A 174 15.43 5.99 -9.47
CA ASP A 174 14.26 6.86 -9.59
C ASP A 174 13.97 7.58 -8.26
N LEU A 175 14.10 6.87 -7.13
CA LEU A 175 13.90 7.44 -5.80
C LEU A 175 14.95 8.51 -5.45
N ALA A 176 16.19 8.35 -5.93
CA ALA A 176 17.26 9.32 -5.72
C ALA A 176 17.09 10.62 -6.53
N ALA A 177 16.22 10.63 -7.55
CA ALA A 177 15.99 11.79 -8.39
C ALA A 177 15.13 12.88 -7.71
N ASP A 178 14.39 12.53 -6.66
CA ASP A 178 13.61 13.47 -5.85
C ASP A 178 14.21 13.59 -4.44
N ALA A 179 14.51 14.83 -4.02
CA ALA A 179 15.22 15.07 -2.77
C ALA A 179 14.42 14.63 -1.52
N GLU A 180 13.10 14.76 -1.53
CA GLU A 180 12.26 14.41 -0.38
C GLU A 180 12.02 12.91 -0.31
N ILE A 181 11.79 12.27 -1.45
CA ILE A 181 11.72 10.80 -1.54
C ILE A 181 13.06 10.19 -1.10
N ALA A 182 14.19 10.70 -1.59
CA ALA A 182 15.51 10.23 -1.21
C ALA A 182 15.77 10.41 0.28
N ARG A 183 15.38 11.55 0.87
CA ARG A 183 15.52 11.80 2.32
C ARG A 183 14.79 10.73 3.15
N LEU A 184 13.61 10.30 2.72
CA LEU A 184 12.80 9.31 3.42
C LEU A 184 13.23 7.87 3.15
N MET A 185 13.47 7.51 1.89
CA MET A 185 13.67 6.13 1.44
C MET A 185 15.14 5.71 1.35
N LEU A 186 16.05 6.69 1.23
CA LEU A 186 17.49 6.49 1.08
C LEU A 186 18.27 7.28 2.16
N PRO A 187 18.00 7.05 3.46
CA PRO A 187 18.71 7.77 4.52
C PRO A 187 20.22 7.48 4.45
N GLY A 188 21.02 8.53 4.23
CA GLY A 188 22.46 8.39 4.01
C GLY A 188 22.84 7.96 2.58
N GLY A 189 21.91 8.06 1.63
CA GLY A 189 22.12 7.78 0.20
C GLY A 189 21.93 6.33 -0.22
N THR A 190 21.59 5.43 0.71
CA THR A 190 21.38 4.01 0.42
C THR A 190 20.10 3.47 1.10
N PRO A 191 19.51 2.38 0.56
CA PRO A 191 18.35 1.75 1.17
C PRO A 191 18.68 1.26 2.58
N ALA A 192 17.80 1.56 3.55
CA ALA A 192 17.96 1.05 4.90
C ALA A 192 17.97 -0.50 4.91
N GLU A 193 18.92 -1.08 5.64
CA GLU A 193 19.07 -2.54 5.69
C GLU A 193 17.92 -3.21 6.46
N PRO A 194 17.51 -4.44 6.08
CA PRO A 194 16.48 -5.17 6.80
C PRO A 194 16.79 -5.26 8.31
N GLY A 195 15.78 -5.08 9.15
CA GLY A 195 15.96 -5.03 10.61
C GLY A 195 16.25 -3.64 11.17
N ARG A 196 16.64 -2.66 10.33
CA ARG A 196 16.73 -1.25 10.76
C ARG A 196 15.35 -0.65 10.97
N ARG A 197 15.27 0.33 11.87
CA ARG A 197 14.07 1.14 12.07
C ARG A 197 14.03 2.27 11.06
N MET A 198 12.91 2.41 10.36
CA MET A 198 12.61 3.50 9.44
C MET A 198 11.45 4.32 10.01
N VAL A 199 11.57 5.65 9.98
CA VAL A 199 10.55 6.59 10.46
C VAL A 199 10.02 7.37 9.27
N MET A 200 8.69 7.51 9.17
CA MET A 200 7.99 8.15 8.05
C MET A 200 7.09 9.29 8.55
N GLY A 201 7.64 10.22 9.33
CA GLY A 201 6.94 11.35 9.93
C GLY A 201 7.88 12.32 10.63
#